data_AF-A0A9E3HVS8-F1
#
_entry.id   AF-A0A9E3HVS8-F1
#
_cell.length_a   1.000
_cell.length_b   1.000
_cell.length_c   1.000
_cell.angle_alpha   90.00
_cell.angle_beta   90.00
_cell.angle_gamma   90.00
#
_symmetry.space_group_name_H-M   'P 1'
#
loop_
_entity.id
_entity.type
_entity.pdbx_description
1 polymer ?
#
loop_
_entity_poly.entity_id
_entity_poly.type
_entity_poly.pdbx_seq_one_letter_code
_entity_poly.pdbx_strand_id
1 'polypeptide(L)'
;MSYELLLEYLKLFLSPQMVIGAIVLLFIFIFRNELKCLLVRIKKAKAVGSELEFETQRELLEAEKNRPEDKPEPPQADSGKMTLKPDEQERLVGVIEQLRTHAIYWEFRYLNLFLVHTTQLVLTWLVVYTEPVSMKQYHAGWGPTIQNLDERKAVLNALERSGLISIKGDMMEVTERGRQYINWPGRPNPFV
;
A
#
# COMPACT_ATOMS: atom_id res chain seq x y z
N MET A 1 21.40 -64.59 -5.93
CA MET A 1 20.02 -64.17 -6.23
C MET A 1 19.44 -63.19 -5.19
N SER A 2 20.25 -62.64 -4.26
CA SER A 2 19.71 -61.91 -3.09
C SER A 2 20.10 -60.44 -3.03
N TYR A 3 21.13 -60.00 -3.77
CA TYR A 3 21.62 -58.62 -3.72
C TYR A 3 20.98 -57.70 -4.78
N GLU A 4 20.55 -58.26 -5.91
CA GLU A 4 19.87 -57.50 -6.98
C GLU A 4 18.51 -56.99 -6.52
N LEU A 5 17.72 -57.84 -5.84
CA LEU A 5 16.46 -57.44 -5.23
C LEU A 5 16.64 -56.33 -4.19
N LEU A 6 17.69 -56.42 -3.37
CA LEU A 6 17.98 -55.43 -2.33
C LEU A 6 18.33 -54.06 -2.93
N LEU A 7 19.09 -54.05 -4.03
CA LEU A 7 19.39 -52.82 -4.78
C LEU A 7 18.16 -52.21 -5.46
N GLU A 8 17.23 -53.05 -5.92
CA GLU A 8 16.00 -52.61 -6.55
C GLU A 8 15.05 -51.95 -5.54
N TYR A 9 14.90 -52.53 -4.34
CA TYR A 9 14.19 -51.90 -3.23
C TYR A 9 14.86 -50.60 -2.76
N LEU A 10 16.20 -50.55 -2.70
CA LEU A 10 16.92 -49.34 -2.32
C LEU A 10 16.70 -48.21 -3.34
N LYS A 11 16.71 -48.51 -4.64
CA LYS A 11 16.41 -47.55 -5.70
C LYS A 11 14.96 -47.05 -5.64
N LEU A 12 14.02 -47.91 -5.29
CA LEU A 12 12.63 -47.51 -5.08
C LEU A 12 12.50 -46.54 -3.90
N PHE A 13 13.22 -46.81 -2.80
CA PHE A 13 13.21 -45.97 -1.60
C PHE A 13 13.94 -44.62 -1.81
N LEU A 14 15.02 -44.63 -2.60
CA LEU A 14 15.74 -43.43 -3.03
C LEU A 14 15.12 -42.75 -4.26
N SER A 15 13.95 -43.21 -4.73
CA SER A 15 13.28 -42.55 -5.84
C SER A 15 12.98 -41.09 -5.47
N PRO A 16 13.11 -40.14 -6.41
CA PRO A 16 12.92 -38.72 -6.13
C PRO A 16 11.58 -38.41 -5.44
N GLN A 17 10.53 -39.15 -5.81
CA GLN A 17 9.19 -39.01 -5.24
C GLN A 17 9.14 -39.39 -3.75
N MET A 18 9.80 -40.48 -3.36
CA MET A 18 9.86 -40.93 -1.97
C MET A 18 10.69 -39.99 -1.10
N VAL A 19 11.81 -39.49 -1.64
CA VAL A 19 12.66 -38.52 -0.95
C VAL A 19 11.94 -37.19 -0.75
N ILE A 20 11.28 -36.67 -1.80
CA ILE A 20 10.47 -35.44 -1.69
C ILE A 20 9.35 -35.62 -0.68
N GLY A 21 8.64 -36.76 -0.73
CA GLY A 21 7.59 -37.09 0.22
C GLY A 21 8.09 -37.09 1.67
N ALA A 22 9.24 -37.73 1.93
CA ALA A 22 9.85 -37.75 3.25
C ALA A 22 10.27 -36.35 3.74
N ILE A 23 10.83 -35.52 2.86
CA ILE A 23 11.20 -34.14 3.18
C ILE A 23 9.97 -33.29 3.52
N VAL A 24 8.90 -33.38 2.73
CA VAL A 24 7.64 -32.67 2.99
C VAL A 24 7.03 -33.10 4.32
N LEU A 25 7.04 -34.40 4.61
CA LEU A 25 6.50 -34.95 5.84
C LEU A 25 7.32 -34.50 7.06
N LEU A 26 8.65 -34.52 6.94
CA LEU A 26 9.56 -33.98 7.95
C LEU A 26 9.31 -32.48 8.20
N PHE A 27 9.17 -31.70 7.12
CA PHE A 27 8.88 -30.27 7.18
C PHE A 27 7.55 -30.01 7.91
N ILE A 28 6.48 -30.71 7.56
CA ILE A 28 5.18 -30.59 8.24
C ILE A 28 5.31 -30.95 9.72
N PHE A 29 6.13 -31.94 10.07
CA PHE A 29 6.32 -32.36 11.46
C PHE A 29 7.05 -31.29 12.28
N ILE A 30 8.12 -30.71 11.75
CA ILE A 30 8.90 -29.63 12.40
C ILE A 30 8.03 -28.37 12.54
N PHE A 31 7.33 -27.98 11.47
CA PHE A 31 6.57 -26.74 11.41
C PHE A 31 5.11 -26.86 11.87
N ARG A 32 4.73 -27.99 12.50
CA ARG A 32 3.35 -28.26 12.91
C ARG A 32 2.76 -27.17 13.81
N ASN A 33 3.59 -26.59 14.69
CA ASN A 33 3.14 -25.56 15.63
C ASN A 33 2.94 -24.20 14.92
N GLU A 34 3.80 -23.85 13.98
CA GLU A 34 3.68 -22.62 13.19
C GLU A 34 2.49 -22.68 12.23
N LEU A 35 2.29 -23.82 11.55
CA LEU A 35 1.14 -24.06 10.67
C LEU A 35 -0.19 -23.96 11.42
N LYS A 36 -0.25 -24.43 12.68
CA LYS A 36 -1.44 -24.24 13.54
C LYS A 36 -1.72 -22.77 13.81
N CYS A 37 -0.68 -21.98 14.09
CA CYS A 37 -0.82 -20.55 14.35
C CYS A 37 -1.31 -19.80 13.10
N LEU A 38 -0.76 -20.14 11.93
CA LEU A 38 -1.23 -19.62 10.64
C LEU A 38 -2.68 -20.01 10.35
N LEU A 39 -3.07 -21.26 10.57
CA LEU A 39 -4.45 -21.71 10.39
C LEU A 39 -5.45 -20.97 11.27
N VAL A 40 -5.10 -20.69 12.54
CA VAL A 40 -5.94 -19.88 13.43
C VAL A 40 -6.07 -18.44 12.92
N ARG A 41 -4.97 -17.85 12.44
CA ARG A 41 -4.99 -16.50 11.84
C ARG A 41 -5.81 -16.45 10.55
N ILE A 42 -5.71 -17.47 9.69
CA ILE A 42 -6.51 -17.57 8.45
C ILE A 42 -7.99 -17.76 8.78
N LYS A 43 -8.34 -18.61 9.76
CA LYS A 43 -9.73 -18.74 10.22
C LYS A 43 -10.28 -17.43 10.78
N LYS A 44 -9.47 -16.70 11.56
CA LYS A 44 -9.84 -15.37 12.07
C LYS A 44 -9.98 -14.34 10.95
N ALA A 45 -9.10 -14.36 9.94
CA ALA A 45 -9.20 -13.49 8.77
C ALA A 45 -10.41 -13.84 7.89
N LYS A 46 -10.73 -15.13 7.71
CA LYS A 46 -11.93 -15.56 6.97
C LYS A 46 -13.23 -15.15 7.67
N ALA A 47 -13.24 -15.21 9.01
CA ALA A 47 -14.37 -14.75 9.82
C ALA A 47 -14.54 -13.22 9.86
N VAL A 48 -13.49 -12.45 9.54
CA VAL A 48 -13.51 -10.98 9.59
C VAL A 48 -13.64 -10.34 8.21
N GLY A 49 -13.15 -10.97 7.13
CA GLY A 49 -12.95 -10.25 5.86
C GLY A 49 -13.38 -10.94 4.57
N SER A 50 -14.12 -12.06 4.59
CA SER A 50 -14.39 -12.79 3.32
C SER A 50 -15.84 -12.84 2.82
N GLU A 51 -16.85 -12.41 3.58
CA GLU A 51 -18.22 -12.32 3.05
C GLU A 51 -18.88 -10.96 3.27
N LEU A 52 -18.53 -10.22 4.33
CA LEU A 52 -19.19 -8.95 4.64
C LEU A 52 -18.61 -7.71 3.96
N GLU A 53 -17.37 -7.69 3.48
CA GLU A 53 -16.81 -6.45 2.88
C GLU A 53 -17.02 -6.36 1.36
N PHE A 54 -17.03 -7.49 0.63
CA PHE A 54 -17.16 -7.47 -0.83
C PHE A 54 -18.60 -7.29 -1.32
N GLU A 55 -19.60 -7.85 -0.64
CA GLU A 55 -21.01 -7.61 -0.96
C GLU A 55 -21.44 -6.21 -0.51
N THR A 56 -21.07 -5.79 0.70
CA THR A 56 -21.43 -4.45 1.22
C THR A 56 -20.81 -3.33 0.38
N GLN A 57 -19.55 -3.44 -0.08
CA GLN A 57 -19.00 -2.39 -0.96
C GLN A 57 -19.64 -2.38 -2.34
N ARG A 58 -20.02 -3.52 -2.91
CA ARG A 58 -20.70 -3.58 -4.23
C ARG A 58 -22.13 -3.07 -4.14
N GLU A 59 -22.88 -3.47 -3.11
CA GLU A 59 -24.22 -2.93 -2.85
C GLU A 59 -24.16 -1.42 -2.55
N LEU A 60 -23.18 -0.93 -1.78
CA LEU A 60 -23.00 0.50 -1.55
C LEU A 60 -22.65 1.24 -2.85
N LEU A 61 -21.77 0.70 -3.70
CA LEU A 61 -21.42 1.30 -5.00
C LEU A 61 -22.59 1.31 -6.00
N GLU A 62 -23.44 0.28 -6.00
CA GLU A 62 -24.63 0.23 -6.87
C GLU A 62 -25.80 1.07 -6.32
N ALA A 63 -25.94 1.17 -4.99
CA ALA A 63 -26.89 2.05 -4.33
C ALA A 63 -26.51 3.53 -4.50
N GLU A 64 -25.22 3.87 -4.50
CA GLU A 64 -24.72 5.23 -4.72
C GLU A 64 -24.86 5.67 -6.19
N LYS A 65 -24.77 4.73 -7.14
CA LYS A 65 -24.96 5.00 -8.57
C LYS A 65 -26.43 5.24 -8.98
N ASN A 66 -27.39 4.68 -8.22
CA ASN A 66 -28.83 4.81 -8.50
C ASN A 66 -29.55 5.81 -7.58
N ARG A 67 -28.84 6.48 -6.68
CA ARG A 67 -29.41 7.54 -5.84
C ARG A 67 -29.69 8.76 -6.73
N PRO A 68 -30.91 9.32 -6.73
CA PRO A 68 -31.09 10.70 -7.19
C PRO A 68 -30.07 11.57 -6.44
N GLU A 69 -29.49 12.59 -7.08
CA GLU A 69 -28.60 13.58 -6.44
C GLU A 69 -29.35 14.37 -5.35
N ASP A 70 -29.74 13.70 -4.29
CA ASP A 70 -30.07 14.31 -3.03
C ASP A 70 -28.72 14.52 -2.37
N LYS A 71 -28.11 15.68 -2.65
CA LYS A 71 -27.02 16.21 -1.84
C LYS A 71 -27.43 15.97 -0.39
N PRO A 72 -26.75 15.12 0.38
CA PRO A 72 -26.94 15.20 1.82
C PRO A 72 -26.53 16.62 2.17
N GLU A 73 -27.51 17.45 2.51
CA GLU A 73 -27.25 18.70 3.21
C GLU A 73 -26.27 18.33 4.32
N PRO A 74 -25.10 19.00 4.39
CA PRO A 74 -24.15 18.72 5.46
C PRO A 74 -24.96 18.70 6.75
N PRO A 75 -24.83 17.65 7.60
CA PRO A 75 -25.61 17.55 8.81
C PRO A 75 -25.54 18.92 9.45
N GLN A 76 -26.69 19.60 9.59
CA GLN A 76 -26.73 20.91 10.21
C GLN A 76 -26.08 20.69 11.55
N ALA A 77 -24.82 21.12 11.66
CA ALA A 77 -24.11 21.15 12.91
C ALA A 77 -25.04 21.99 13.75
N ASP A 78 -25.68 21.34 14.73
CA ASP A 78 -26.55 21.99 15.66
C ASP A 78 -25.64 23.00 16.36
N SER A 79 -25.62 24.20 15.77
CA SER A 79 -24.76 25.30 16.13
C SER A 79 -25.44 25.97 17.31
N GLY A 80 -25.83 25.16 18.30
CA GLY A 80 -25.88 25.62 19.67
C GLY A 80 -24.55 26.30 19.87
N LYS A 81 -24.59 27.63 20.06
CA LYS A 81 -23.43 28.44 20.39
C LYS A 81 -22.85 27.88 21.67
N MET A 82 -22.04 26.83 21.54
CA MET A 82 -21.24 26.29 22.61
C MET A 82 -20.10 27.29 22.70
N THR A 83 -20.35 28.35 23.47
CA THR A 83 -19.38 29.37 23.78
C THR A 83 -18.32 28.71 24.65
N LEU A 84 -17.41 27.99 24.00
CA LEU A 84 -16.26 27.35 24.62
C LEU A 84 -15.49 28.43 25.38
N LYS A 85 -15.15 28.16 26.64
CA LYS A 85 -14.29 29.06 27.40
C LYS A 85 -12.95 29.21 26.67
N PRO A 86 -12.30 30.38 26.70
CA PRO A 86 -11.05 30.61 25.98
C PRO A 86 -9.97 29.56 26.32
N ASP A 87 -9.90 29.11 27.57
CA ASP A 87 -8.99 28.03 28.01
C ASP A 87 -9.29 26.65 27.39
N GLU A 88 -10.55 26.37 27.05
CA GLU A 88 -10.96 25.12 26.39
C GLU A 88 -10.67 25.18 24.89
N GLN A 89 -10.78 26.37 24.28
CA GLN A 89 -10.44 26.57 22.87
C GLN A 89 -8.95 26.32 22.61
N GLU A 90 -8.07 26.84 23.46
CA GLU A 90 -6.62 26.65 23.32
C GLU A 90 -6.22 25.17 23.44
N ARG A 91 -6.84 24.44 24.39
CA ARG A 91 -6.65 22.99 24.53
C ARG A 91 -7.15 22.22 23.31
N LEU A 92 -8.32 22.57 22.77
CA LEU A 92 -8.88 21.93 21.58
C LEU A 92 -8.02 22.15 20.35
N VAL A 93 -7.48 23.36 20.15
CA VAL A 93 -6.55 23.65 19.07
C VAL A 93 -5.32 22.74 19.16
N GLY A 94 -4.73 22.62 20.35
CA GLY A 94 -3.59 21.72 20.57
C GLY A 94 -3.90 20.25 20.26
N VAL A 95 -5.08 19.75 20.65
CA VAL A 95 -5.52 18.38 20.32
C VAL A 95 -5.71 18.21 18.81
N ILE A 96 -6.32 19.18 18.13
CA ILE A 96 -6.53 19.13 16.68
C ILE A 96 -5.19 19.13 15.93
N GLU A 97 -4.22 19.94 16.36
CA GLU A 97 -2.88 19.94 15.76
C GLU A 97 -2.15 18.62 15.96
N GLN A 98 -2.24 18.03 17.15
CA GLN A 98 -1.70 16.69 17.41
C GLN A 98 -2.33 15.65 16.49
N LEU A 99 -3.66 15.64 16.38
CA LEU A 99 -4.38 14.72 15.49
C LEU A 99 -3.97 14.89 14.03
N ARG A 100 -3.83 16.13 13.56
CA ARG A 100 -3.36 16.42 12.19
C ARG A 100 -1.94 15.90 11.97
N THR A 101 -1.05 16.10 12.93
CA THR A 101 0.34 15.61 12.83
C THR A 101 0.39 14.08 12.79
N HIS A 102 -0.43 13.41 13.62
CA HIS A 102 -0.56 11.96 13.61
C HIS A 102 -1.15 11.43 12.29
N ALA A 103 -2.15 12.11 11.74
CA ALA A 103 -2.73 11.73 10.45
C ALA A 103 -1.69 11.79 9.33
N ILE A 104 -0.93 12.88 9.25
CA ILE A 104 0.16 13.04 8.27
C ILE A 104 1.22 11.94 8.44
N TYR A 105 1.59 11.64 9.68
CA TYR A 105 2.57 10.59 9.97
C TYR A 105 2.13 9.22 9.40
N TRP A 106 0.90 8.80 9.70
CA TRP A 106 0.39 7.51 9.23
C TRP A 106 0.18 7.48 7.72
N GLU A 107 -0.23 8.59 7.14
CA GLU A 107 -0.37 8.71 5.71
C GLU A 107 0.97 8.56 4.99
N PHE A 108 2.03 9.20 5.49
CA PHE A 108 3.37 9.04 4.91
C PHE A 108 3.93 7.63 5.13
N ARG A 109 3.62 6.99 6.26
CA ARG A 109 3.93 5.56 6.47
C ARG A 109 3.22 4.67 5.45
N TYR A 110 1.96 4.96 5.16
CA TYR A 110 1.20 4.23 4.15
C TYR A 110 1.81 4.44 2.75
N LEU A 111 2.15 5.67 2.39
CA LEU A 111 2.80 5.98 1.10
C LEU A 111 4.14 5.25 0.95
N ASN A 112 4.94 5.12 2.00
CA ASN A 112 6.17 4.31 1.95
C ASN A 112 5.91 2.84 1.63
N LEU A 113 4.81 2.28 2.11
CA LEU A 113 4.44 0.89 1.86
C LEU A 113 3.84 0.70 0.47
N PHE A 114 3.05 1.68 0.01
CA PHE A 114 2.32 1.63 -1.25
C PHE A 114 3.18 1.99 -2.46
N LEU A 115 4.05 2.99 -2.33
CA LEU A 115 4.90 3.45 -3.42
C LEU A 115 6.13 2.56 -3.57
N VAL A 116 6.28 1.97 -4.75
CA VAL A 116 7.48 1.21 -5.13
C VAL A 116 8.70 2.14 -5.13
N HIS A 117 9.88 1.60 -4.82
CA HIS A 117 11.14 2.34 -4.76
C HIS A 117 11.37 3.26 -5.97
N THR A 118 11.17 2.77 -7.19
CA THR A 118 11.30 3.57 -8.43
C THR A 118 10.38 4.78 -8.45
N THR A 119 9.15 4.66 -7.92
CA THR A 119 8.19 5.77 -7.83
C THR A 119 8.68 6.83 -6.86
N GLN A 120 9.28 6.41 -5.75
CA GLN A 120 9.88 7.32 -4.78
C GLN A 120 11.10 8.05 -5.38
N LEU A 121 11.93 7.35 -6.17
CA LEU A 121 13.05 7.97 -6.88
C LEU A 121 12.61 9.01 -7.91
N VAL A 122 11.54 8.72 -8.67
CA VAL A 122 10.95 9.68 -9.60
C VAL A 122 10.51 10.94 -8.88
N LEU A 123 9.87 10.81 -7.71
CA LEU A 123 9.47 11.98 -6.91
C LEU A 123 10.69 12.78 -6.40
N THR A 124 11.75 12.09 -5.93
CA THR A 124 13.01 12.77 -5.55
C THR A 124 13.58 13.56 -6.72
N TRP A 125 13.60 12.94 -7.91
CA TRP A 125 14.11 13.57 -9.12
C TRP A 125 13.26 14.78 -9.53
N LEU A 126 11.93 14.69 -9.44
CA LEU A 126 11.04 15.82 -9.73
C LEU A 126 11.26 17.00 -8.78
N VAL A 127 11.57 16.75 -7.50
CA VAL A 127 11.84 17.82 -6.51
C VAL A 127 13.12 18.60 -6.80
N VAL A 128 14.06 18.04 -7.56
CA VAL A 128 15.28 18.77 -7.96
C VAL A 128 14.94 19.96 -8.86
N TYR A 129 13.84 19.89 -9.61
CA TYR A 129 13.41 20.97 -10.50
C TYR A 129 12.49 21.94 -9.75
N THR A 130 12.85 23.22 -9.80
CA THR A 130 12.00 24.32 -9.28
C THR A 130 10.88 24.70 -10.23
N GLU A 131 11.04 24.40 -11.52
CA GLU A 131 10.04 24.66 -12.56
C GLU A 131 9.25 23.39 -12.91
N PRO A 132 8.00 23.50 -13.38
CA PRO A 132 7.22 22.34 -13.80
C PRO A 132 7.92 21.56 -14.93
N VAL A 133 8.01 20.25 -14.78
CA VAL A 133 8.73 19.34 -15.67
C VAL A 133 7.79 18.84 -16.77
N SER A 134 8.24 18.85 -18.02
CA SER A 134 7.41 18.31 -19.11
C SER A 134 7.38 16.78 -19.13
N MET A 135 6.29 16.18 -19.63
CA MET A 135 6.22 14.71 -19.82
C MET A 135 7.35 14.19 -20.70
N LYS A 136 7.76 14.95 -21.72
CA LYS A 136 8.87 14.58 -22.59
C LYS A 136 10.19 14.47 -21.83
N GLN A 137 10.47 15.43 -20.95
CA GLN A 137 11.68 15.39 -20.10
C GLN A 137 11.64 14.20 -19.15
N TYR A 138 10.48 13.90 -18.55
CA TYR A 138 10.32 12.72 -17.72
C TYR A 138 10.58 11.42 -18.51
N HIS A 139 9.97 11.26 -19.69
CA HIS A 139 10.16 10.08 -20.50
C HIS A 139 11.61 9.93 -20.99
N ALA A 140 12.30 11.04 -21.29
CA ALA A 140 13.69 11.02 -21.68
C ALA A 140 14.61 10.64 -20.50
N GLY A 141 14.39 11.23 -19.32
CA GLY A 141 15.20 10.99 -18.12
C GLY A 141 15.03 9.57 -17.56
N TRP A 142 13.79 9.07 -17.51
CA TRP A 142 13.48 7.77 -16.91
C TRP A 142 13.37 6.61 -17.91
N GLY A 143 13.46 6.88 -19.22
CA GLY A 143 13.38 5.86 -20.25
C GLY A 143 14.44 4.75 -20.16
N PRO A 144 15.71 5.04 -19.81
CA PRO A 144 16.73 4.00 -19.64
C PRO A 144 16.45 3.06 -18.46
N THR A 145 15.89 3.59 -17.37
CA THR A 145 15.62 2.84 -16.13
C THR A 145 14.28 2.11 -16.20
N ILE A 146 13.24 2.77 -16.73
CA ILE A 146 11.88 2.25 -16.87
C ILE A 146 11.56 2.15 -18.35
N GLN A 147 11.97 1.06 -18.98
CA GLN A 147 11.86 0.88 -20.42
C GLN A 147 10.38 0.81 -20.87
N ASN A 148 9.55 0.15 -20.07
CA ASN A 148 8.13 0.01 -20.35
C ASN A 148 7.41 1.37 -20.20
N LEU A 149 6.72 1.78 -21.27
CA LEU A 149 5.99 3.03 -21.31
C LEU A 149 4.74 3.00 -20.41
N ASP A 150 4.09 1.86 -20.29
CA ASP A 150 2.91 1.69 -19.42
C ASP A 150 3.31 1.71 -17.94
N GLU A 151 4.48 1.16 -17.61
CA GLU A 151 5.04 1.25 -16.26
C GLU A 151 5.35 2.71 -15.88
N ARG A 152 5.98 3.48 -16.80
CA ARG A 152 6.20 4.92 -16.59
C ARG A 152 4.90 5.69 -16.35
N LYS A 153 3.84 5.38 -17.13
CA LYS A 153 2.51 5.97 -16.90
C LYS A 153 1.92 5.55 -15.56
N ALA A 154 2.08 4.29 -15.16
CA ALA A 154 1.60 3.80 -13.87
C ALA A 154 2.28 4.52 -12.69
N VAL A 155 3.59 4.78 -12.80
CA VAL A 155 4.34 5.56 -11.81
C VAL A 155 3.79 6.97 -11.66
N LEU A 156 3.59 7.69 -12.78
CA LEU A 156 3.01 9.04 -12.75
C LEU A 156 1.58 9.04 -12.20
N ASN A 157 0.75 8.08 -12.62
CA ASN A 157 -0.61 7.93 -12.09
C ASN A 157 -0.61 7.69 -10.57
N ALA A 158 0.33 6.89 -10.06
CA ALA A 158 0.44 6.64 -8.62
C ALA A 158 0.82 7.91 -7.86
N LEU A 159 1.73 8.72 -8.39
CA LEU A 159 2.14 10.00 -7.80
C LEU A 159 1.03 11.05 -7.86
N GLU A 160 0.27 11.11 -8.95
CA GLU A 160 -0.86 12.03 -9.11
C GLU A 160 -2.02 11.65 -8.18
N ARG A 161 -2.42 10.38 -8.17
CA ARG A 161 -3.53 9.88 -7.32
C ARG A 161 -3.22 10.02 -5.82
N SER A 162 -1.95 9.95 -5.44
CA SER A 162 -1.53 10.20 -4.05
C SER A 162 -1.40 11.69 -3.71
N GLY A 163 -1.65 12.60 -4.67
CA GLY A 163 -1.59 14.04 -4.48
C GLY A 163 -0.17 14.59 -4.28
N LEU A 164 0.87 13.83 -4.62
CA LEU A 164 2.28 14.23 -4.48
C LEU A 164 2.74 15.09 -5.66
N ILE A 165 2.12 14.91 -6.83
CA ILE A 165 2.34 15.75 -8.01
C ILE A 165 0.99 16.21 -8.56
N SER A 166 1.00 17.31 -9.30
CA SER A 166 -0.13 17.80 -10.08
C SER A 166 0.27 17.84 -11.54
N ILE A 167 -0.54 17.21 -12.39
CA ILE A 167 -0.32 17.19 -13.83
C ILE A 167 -1.33 18.14 -14.47
N LYS A 168 -0.83 19.18 -15.15
CA LYS A 168 -1.64 20.17 -15.86
C LYS A 168 -1.23 20.15 -17.33
N GLY A 169 -1.97 19.38 -18.14
CA GLY A 169 -1.61 19.17 -19.55
C GLY A 169 -0.32 18.38 -19.69
N ASP A 170 0.69 18.98 -20.33
CA ASP A 170 2.01 18.35 -20.55
C ASP A 170 3.03 18.65 -19.43
N MET A 171 2.65 19.45 -18.43
CA MET A 171 3.52 19.92 -17.36
C MET A 171 3.17 19.25 -16.03
N MET A 172 4.20 18.85 -15.29
CA MET A 172 4.10 18.21 -13.98
C MET A 172 4.75 19.10 -12.94
N GLU A 173 4.04 19.36 -11.85
CA GLU A 173 4.53 20.15 -10.73
C GLU A 173 4.46 19.31 -9.44
N VAL A 174 5.51 19.37 -8.61
CA VAL A 174 5.46 18.74 -7.30
C VAL A 174 4.61 19.59 -6.35
N THR A 175 3.62 18.97 -5.71
CA THR A 175 2.77 19.67 -4.75
C THR A 175 3.52 19.95 -3.46
N GLU A 176 2.98 20.84 -2.63
CA GLU A 176 3.53 21.07 -1.29
C GLU A 176 3.57 19.79 -0.46
N ARG A 177 2.56 18.94 -0.62
CA ARG A 177 2.48 17.61 0.00
C ARG A 177 3.62 16.70 -0.45
N GLY A 178 3.93 16.70 -1.75
CA GLY A 178 5.08 15.96 -2.30
C GLY A 178 6.40 16.38 -1.66
N ARG A 179 6.62 17.69 -1.49
CA ARG A 179 7.81 18.23 -0.81
C ARG A 179 7.87 17.83 0.66
N GLN A 180 6.76 17.92 1.39
CA GLN A 180 6.69 17.49 2.79
C GLN A 180 7.02 16.01 2.95
N TYR A 181 6.51 15.16 2.07
CA TYR A 181 6.80 13.72 2.08
C TYR A 181 8.29 13.43 1.85
N ILE A 182 8.94 14.13 0.91
CA ILE A 182 10.37 13.98 0.63
C ILE A 182 11.24 14.36 1.83
N ASN A 183 10.86 15.43 2.54
CA ASN A 183 11.59 15.94 3.71
C ASN A 183 11.26 15.19 5.01
N TRP A 184 10.34 14.22 4.97
CA TRP A 184 9.91 13.52 6.16
C TRP A 184 10.94 12.46 6.60
N PRO A 185 11.38 12.46 7.87
CA PRO A 185 12.48 11.61 8.35
C PRO A 185 12.17 10.11 8.32
N GLY A 186 10.90 9.71 8.22
CA GLY A 186 10.49 8.31 8.14
C GLY A 186 10.62 7.68 6.76
N ARG A 187 11.08 8.43 5.76
CA ARG A 187 11.25 7.95 4.38
C ARG A 187 12.44 6.96 4.29
N PRO A 188 12.28 5.79 3.65
CA PRO A 188 13.40 4.89 3.40
C PRO A 188 14.45 5.59 2.53
N ASN A 189 15.73 5.34 2.82
CA ASN A 189 16.82 5.95 2.04
C ASN A 189 16.68 5.51 0.57
N PRO A 190 16.51 6.44 -0.38
CA PRO A 190 16.38 6.10 -1.80
C PRO A 190 17.67 5.53 -2.41
N PHE A 191 18.80 5.58 -1.71
CA PHE A 191 20.10 5.11 -2.20
C PHE A 191 20.59 3.81 -1.52
N VAL A 192 19.75 3.14 -0.74
CA VAL A 192 20.04 1.87 -0.05
C VAL A 192 19.18 0.75 -0.61
#